data_AF-A0A7C2Z605-F1
#
_entry.id   AF-A0A7C2Z605-F1
#
_cell.length_a   1.000
_cell.length_b   1.000
_cell.length_c   1.000
_cell.angle_alpha   90.00
_cell.angle_beta   90.00
_cell.angle_gamma   90.00
#
_symmetry.space_group_name_H-M   'P 1'
#
loop_
_entity.id
_entity.type
_entity.pdbx_description
1 polymer ?
#
loop_
_entity_poly.entity_id
_entity_poly.type
_entity_poly.pdbx_seq_one_letter_code
_entity_poly.pdbx_strand_id
1 'polypeptide(L)' 'SIDGIVVSPETLQRAFEINDIRVKNGLNPLTIVSIPIIKDGYGIKLSSTLIRSRMRNTKQ' A
#
# COMPACT_ATOMS: atom_id res chain seq x y z
N SER A 1 20.35 4.48 0.93
CA SER A 1 19.92 3.08 0.76
C SER A 1 18.44 3.01 1.01
N ILE A 2 17.69 2.19 0.26
CA ILE A 2 16.29 1.85 0.56
C ILE A 2 16.30 0.36 0.85
N ASP A 3 15.81 -0.04 2.02
CA ASP A 3 15.96 -1.42 2.51
C ASP A 3 14.67 -2.25 2.34
N GLY A 4 13.53 -1.59 2.09
CA GLY A 4 12.24 -2.25 1.96
C GLY A 4 11.16 -1.43 1.27
N ILE A 5 10.06 -2.12 0.95
CA ILE A 5 8.83 -1.55 0.39
C ILE A 5 7.62 -2.11 1.13
N VAL A 6 6.73 -1.21 1.54
CA VAL A 6 5.46 -1.58 2.20
C VAL A 6 4.35 -1.51 1.16
N VAL A 7 3.60 -2.60 1.04
CA VAL A 7 2.53 -2.75 0.05
C VAL A 7 1.28 -3.35 0.68
N SER A 8 0.17 -3.23 -0.04
CA SER A 8 -1.05 -3.98 0.26
C SER A 8 -1.07 -5.31 -0.49
N PRO A 9 -1.97 -6.25 -0.13
CA PRO A 9 -2.18 -7.46 -0.91
C PRO A 9 -2.49 -7.18 -2.38
N GLU A 10 -3.22 -6.10 -2.69
CA GLU A 10 -3.56 -5.77 -4.07
C GLU A 10 -2.39 -5.20 -4.89
N THR A 11 -1.33 -4.73 -4.24
CA THR A 11 -0.12 -4.20 -4.90
C THR A 11 1.08 -5.12 -4.76
N LEU A 12 0.90 -6.31 -4.16
CA LEU A 12 1.96 -7.27 -3.90
C LEU A 12 2.64 -7.76 -5.18
N GLN A 13 1.87 -8.04 -6.24
CA GLN A 13 2.42 -8.47 -7.53
C GLN A 13 3.40 -7.43 -8.10
N ARG A 14 3.03 -6.15 -8.01
CA ARG A 14 3.88 -5.05 -8.48
C ARG A 14 5.18 -4.94 -7.67
N ALA A 15 5.16 -5.27 -6.38
CA ALA A 15 6.36 -5.28 -5.54
C ALA A 15 7.37 -6.34 -6.01
N PHE A 16 6.90 -7.52 -6.43
CA PHE A 16 7.75 -8.55 -7.03
C PHE A 16 8.38 -8.08 -8.34
N GLU A 17 7.59 -7.48 -9.24
CA GLU A 17 8.11 -6.91 -10.50
C GLU A 17 9.19 -5.84 -10.25
N ILE A 18 9.03 -5.02 -9.22
CA ILE A 18 10.04 -4.03 -8.82
C ILE A 18 11.33 -4.73 -8.42
N ASN A 19 11.26 -5.79 -7.60
CA ASN A 19 12.45 -6.55 -7.22
C ASN A 19 13.12 -7.22 -8.42
N ASP A 20 12.36 -7.76 -9.37
CA ASP A 20 12.92 -8.33 -10.61
C ASP A 20 13.70 -7.28 -11.40
N ILE A 21 13.17 -6.07 -11.54
CA ILE A 21 13.85 -4.96 -12.21
C ILE A 21 15.11 -4.56 -11.44
N ARG A 22 15.05 -4.53 -10.10
CA ARG A 22 16.22 -4.21 -9.26
C ARG A 22 17.34 -5.21 -9.46
N VAL A 23 17.03 -6.51 -9.40
CA VAL A 23 18.01 -7.58 -9.61
C VAL A 23 18.60 -7.50 -11.02
N LYS A 24 17.78 -7.26 -12.05
CA LYS A 24 18.25 -7.04 -13.43
C LYS A 24 19.22 -5.87 -13.57
N ASN A 25 19.07 -4.85 -12.73
CA ASN A 25 19.93 -3.67 -12.69
C ASN A 25 21.12 -3.81 -11.72
N GLY A 26 21.37 -5.00 -11.15
CA GLY A 26 22.46 -5.23 -10.20
C GLY A 26 22.23 -4.60 -8.82
N LEU A 27 20.98 -4.24 -8.50
CA LEU A 27 20.60 -3.72 -7.19
C LEU A 27 20.11 -4.84 -6.29
N ASN A 28 20.35 -4.68 -4.98
CA ASN A 28 19.80 -5.61 -3.99
C ASN A 28 18.26 -5.55 -3.99
N PRO A 29 17.58 -6.71 -3.89
CA PRO A 29 16.12 -6.75 -3.74
C PRO A 29 15.70 -6.05 -2.44
N LEU A 30 14.50 -5.48 -2.44
CA LEU A 30 13.89 -4.85 -1.27
C LEU A 30 13.16 -5.89 -0.42
N THR A 31 13.18 -5.70 0.90
CA THR A 31 12.27 -6.42 1.80
C THR A 31 10.83 -5.99 1.53
N ILE A 32 9.98 -6.93 1.12
CA ILE A 32 8.55 -6.66 0.85
C ILE A 32 7.75 -6.94 2.13
N VAL A 33 7.05 -5.92 2.64
CA VAL A 33 6.12 -6.06 3.77
C VAL A 33 4.70 -5.82 3.27
N SER A 34 3.88 -6.88 3.30
CA SER A 34 2.46 -6.79 2.91
C SER A 34 1.59 -6.50 4.12
N ILE A 35 0.80 -5.42 4.07
CA ILE A 35 -0.11 -5.00 5.12
C ILE A 35 -1.54 -4.93 4.56
N PRO A 36 -2.52 -5.64 5.16
CA PRO A 36 -3.90 -5.59 4.71
C PRO A 36 -4.47 -4.17 4.88
N ILE A 37 -5.25 -3.73 3.90
CA ILE A 37 -5.96 -2.46 4.00
C ILE A 37 -7.29 -2.69 4.70
N ILE A 38 -7.51 -1.96 5.78
CA ILE A 38 -8.77 -2.01 6.51
C ILE A 38 -9.87 -1.39 5.64
N LYS A 39 -10.94 -2.17 5.48
CA LYS A 39 -12.18 -1.73 4.83
C LYS A 39 -13.21 -1.41 5.90
N ASP A 40 -14.14 -0.51 5.59
CA ASP A 40 -15.30 -0.29 6.45
C ASP A 40 -16.33 -1.43 6.32
N GLY A 41 -17.44 -1.33 7.06
CA GLY A 41 -18.52 -2.32 7.02
C GLY A 41 -19.21 -2.49 5.66
N TYR A 42 -18.89 -1.64 4.68
CA TYR A 42 -19.42 -1.68 3.31
C TYR A 42 -18.36 -2.08 2.29
N GLY A 43 -17.15 -2.48 2.73
CA GLY A 43 -16.06 -2.89 1.85
C GLY A 43 -15.28 -1.74 1.22
N ILE A 44 -15.55 -0.48 1.59
CA ILE A 44 -14.80 0.69 1.11
C ILE A 44 -13.49 0.77 1.88
N LYS A 45 -12.37 0.93 1.17
CA LYS A 45 -11.07 1.18 1.82
C LYS A 45 -11.11 2.43 2.70
N LEU A 46 -10.68 2.27 3.94
CA LEU A 46 -10.42 3.41 4.80
C LEU A 46 -9.14 4.11 4.34
N SER A 47 -9.25 5.43 4.16
CA SER A 47 -8.12 6.31 3.90
C SER A 47 -8.29 7.59 4.70
N SER A 48 -7.19 8.26 5.01
CA SER A 48 -7.22 9.56 5.73
C SER A 48 -8.12 10.57 5.01
N THR A 49 -8.11 10.58 3.67
CA THR A 49 -8.97 11.43 2.85
C THR A 49 -10.45 11.08 3.04
N LEU A 50 -10.81 9.79 2.98
CA LEU A 50 -12.18 9.33 3.19
C LEU A 50 -12.68 9.67 4.60
N ILE A 51 -11.85 9.42 5.62
CA ILE A 51 -12.19 9.68 7.02
C ILE A 51 -12.45 11.18 7.25
N ARG A 52 -11.56 12.05 6.75
CA ARG A 52 -11.74 13.51 6.84
C ARG A 52 -12.96 14.00 6.07
N SER A 53 -13.28 13.38 4.93
CA SER A 53 -14.48 13.71 4.17
C SER A 53 -15.75 13.39 4.95
N ARG A 54 -15.83 12.18 5.53
CA ARG A 54 -16.98 11.75 6.34
C ARG A 54 -17.17 12.63 7.57
N MET A 55 -16.10 12.94 8.32
CA MET A 55 -16.18 13.80 9.51
C MET A 55 -16.69 15.23 9.23
N ARG A 56 -16.45 15.78 8.04
CA ARG A 56 -16.99 17.10 7.66
C ARG A 56 -18.49 17.06 7.36
N ASN A 57 -18.95 15.98 6.74
CA ASN A 57 -20.36 15.82 6.38
C ASN A 57 -21.25 15.46 7.58
N THR A 58 -20.70 14.95 8.68
CA THR A 58 -21.48 14.65 9.91
C THR A 58 -21.74 15.88 10.78
N LYS A 59 -21.18 17.05 10.43
CA LYS A 59 -21.32 18.32 11.18
C LYS A 59 -22.27 19.34 10.52
N GLN A 60 -22.93 18.98 9.41
CA GLN A 60 -24.04 19.73 8.82
C GLN A 60 -25.35 19.03 9.14
#